data_AF-A0A3P4ANU9-F1
#
_entry.id   AF-A0A3P4ANU9-F1
#
_cell.length_a   1.000
_cell.length_b   1.000
_cell.length_c   1.000
_cell.angle_alpha   90.00
_cell.angle_beta   90.00
_cell.angle_gamma   90.00
#
_symmetry.space_group_name_H-M   'P 1'
#
loop_
_entity.id
_entity.type
_entity.pdbx_description
1 polymer ?
#
loop_
_entity_poly.entity_id
_entity_poly.type
_entity_poly.pdbx_seq_one_letter_code
_entity_poly.pdbx_strand_id
1 'polypeptide(L)'
;MDHLDDLVDLYEYRVEDLLQGRTPKGGKQALLRLRQLLIQSRLPGPLAKRFRQADARFRAQRRAPAPEAQAPVELPAIAVPEEPEPPPPEASPLAALALKVWRLQVERDVKARLEALLAGRREELRLIHAFLDNFALYRETPGFKRDFNLSRFVPTRPIPSLSDTLVDLDDPKVAQALVVDFLETARELPKLLPLPPEETRTYVRRFLNRLLEWEGAYNLPPKPDLLALRRALEEARRLGAGEKEVAQLEERLRKAAQEARRRDLLLEEEKGRFRVALEKVLALLSLLPTPQGETPWPRVPEPGQKEEGLLTLRLAPGPVVLGPLTLTLSHAGGTWHLGLEGEDHPLEDTLVLPWEDLAVWAVRENDLLHLRLEARSGLRLYELLAEGRLLAHLLHPGKDYAYLRLLRGLSARLKGEFQPQAFGPALAEKYRKAPEEALQDFARKGLDLTLKRLGQADPLPLLQEVGKALGLEAEAQTLGQGLREYLGRRPPTRETLGGEVHFLALTPEPQALKVDQHALSVRLKEDAVYLGQAGEVPRRLKDLLVYRLGGKALILAREGHRLAYTLLPLP
;
A
#
# COMPACT_ATOMS: atom_id res chain seq x y z
N MET A 1 51.46 -5.80 -15.90
CA MET A 1 51.08 -6.47 -17.16
C MET A 1 50.57 -7.87 -16.84
N ASP A 2 51.28 -8.60 -15.97
CA ASP A 2 50.98 -9.96 -15.52
C ASP A 2 49.55 -10.18 -15.00
N HIS A 3 49.04 -9.28 -14.14
CA HIS A 3 47.68 -9.40 -13.61
C HIS A 3 46.56 -9.31 -14.67
N LEU A 4 46.78 -8.67 -15.82
CA LEU A 4 45.77 -8.62 -16.89
C LEU A 4 45.83 -9.87 -17.77
N ASP A 5 47.00 -10.49 -17.91
CA ASP A 5 47.18 -11.75 -18.62
C ASP A 5 46.49 -12.89 -17.85
N ASP A 6 46.72 -12.97 -16.54
CA ASP A 6 46.07 -13.94 -15.65
C ASP A 6 44.53 -13.89 -15.71
N LEU A 7 43.97 -12.68 -15.83
CA LEU A 7 42.52 -12.50 -15.93
C LEU A 7 41.96 -12.91 -17.29
N VAL A 8 42.73 -12.72 -18.37
CA VAL A 8 42.37 -13.19 -19.71
C VAL A 8 42.47 -14.71 -19.79
N ASP A 9 43.52 -15.31 -19.22
CA ASP A 9 43.68 -16.77 -19.09
C ASP A 9 42.53 -17.39 -18.29
N LEU A 10 42.17 -16.78 -17.16
CA LEU A 10 41.05 -17.23 -16.35
C LEU A 10 39.71 -17.12 -17.11
N TYR A 11 39.56 -16.10 -17.96
CA TYR A 11 38.37 -15.95 -18.80
C TYR A 11 38.32 -17.03 -19.89
N GLU A 12 39.43 -17.28 -20.57
CA GLU A 12 39.56 -18.34 -21.57
C GLU A 12 39.24 -19.72 -20.98
N TYR A 13 39.84 -20.06 -19.85
CA TYR A 13 39.60 -21.32 -19.14
C TYR A 13 38.12 -21.51 -18.78
N ARG A 14 37.47 -20.46 -18.25
CA ARG A 14 36.05 -20.54 -17.86
C ARG A 14 35.11 -20.60 -19.06
N VAL A 15 35.48 -20.01 -20.20
CA VAL A 15 34.72 -20.15 -21.45
C VAL A 15 34.87 -21.57 -22.00
N GLU A 16 36.06 -22.17 -21.92
CA GLU A 16 36.27 -23.57 -22.33
C GLU A 16 35.50 -24.57 -21.46
N ASP A 17 35.49 -24.40 -20.13
CA ASP A 17 34.64 -25.19 -19.23
C ASP A 17 33.16 -25.15 -19.69
N LEU A 18 32.67 -23.96 -20.05
CA LEU A 18 31.29 -23.77 -20.49
C LEU A 18 31.04 -24.44 -21.85
N LEU A 19 31.97 -24.33 -22.80
CA LEU A 19 31.90 -25.00 -24.11
C LEU A 19 31.90 -26.53 -23.99
N GLN A 20 32.56 -27.08 -22.98
CA GLN A 20 32.55 -28.51 -22.65
C GLN A 20 31.32 -28.95 -21.83
N GLY A 21 30.35 -28.06 -21.60
CA GLY A 21 29.13 -28.35 -20.82
C GLY A 21 29.36 -28.43 -19.31
N ARG A 22 30.54 -28.05 -18.82
CA ARG A 22 30.89 -28.01 -17.39
C ARG A 22 30.53 -26.65 -16.79
N THR A 23 30.21 -26.64 -15.50
CA THR A 23 29.95 -25.41 -14.76
C THR A 23 31.27 -24.74 -14.37
N PRO A 24 31.57 -23.50 -14.83
CA PRO A 24 32.85 -22.86 -14.52
C PRO A 24 32.98 -22.60 -13.01
N LYS A 25 34.20 -22.72 -12.46
CA LYS A 25 34.48 -22.44 -11.03
C LYS A 25 34.06 -21.00 -10.67
N GLY A 26 33.16 -20.86 -9.70
CA GLY A 26 32.51 -19.59 -9.32
C GLY A 26 31.16 -19.32 -10.00
N GLY A 27 30.69 -20.24 -10.85
CA GLY A 27 29.38 -20.17 -11.50
C GLY A 27 29.32 -19.20 -12.69
N LYS A 28 28.19 -19.23 -13.41
CA LYS A 28 27.95 -18.40 -14.60
C LYS A 28 28.02 -16.90 -14.31
N GLN A 29 27.66 -16.47 -13.10
CA GLN A 29 27.75 -15.06 -12.69
C GLN A 29 29.20 -14.57 -12.56
N ALA A 30 30.12 -15.40 -12.07
CA ALA A 30 31.53 -15.01 -11.96
C ALA A 30 32.20 -14.85 -13.33
N LEU A 31 31.80 -15.65 -14.32
CA LEU A 31 32.23 -15.47 -15.72
C LEU A 31 31.72 -14.15 -16.30
N LEU A 32 30.46 -13.78 -16.06
CA LEU A 32 29.88 -12.51 -16.54
C LEU A 32 30.54 -11.29 -15.89
N ARG A 33 30.86 -11.34 -14.59
CA ARG A 33 31.61 -10.27 -13.91
C ARG A 33 33.03 -10.13 -14.45
N LEU A 34 33.73 -11.25 -14.67
CA LEU A 34 35.07 -11.25 -15.26
C LEU A 34 35.06 -10.66 -16.68
N ARG A 35 34.06 -11.02 -17.49
CA ARG A 35 33.84 -10.44 -18.83
C ARG A 35 33.67 -8.92 -18.77
N GLN A 36 32.84 -8.43 -17.87
CA GLN A 36 32.58 -6.99 -17.73
C GLN A 36 33.83 -6.22 -17.29
N LEU A 37 34.62 -6.81 -16.38
CA LEU A 37 35.88 -6.25 -15.93
C LEU A 37 36.92 -6.17 -17.07
N LEU A 38 37.03 -7.23 -17.89
CA LEU A 38 37.93 -7.23 -19.06
C LEU A 38 37.50 -6.23 -20.15
N ILE A 39 36.20 -6.02 -20.36
CA ILE A 39 35.67 -4.99 -21.29
C ILE A 39 36.01 -3.58 -20.82
N GLN A 40 35.95 -3.33 -19.51
CA GLN A 40 36.25 -2.02 -18.93
C GLN A 40 37.75 -1.75 -18.83
N SER A 41 38.58 -2.81 -18.82
CA SER A 41 40.03 -2.68 -18.80
C SER A 41 40.61 -2.31 -20.17
N ARG A 42 41.61 -1.42 -20.20
CA ARG A 42 42.36 -1.10 -21.44
C ARG A 42 43.39 -2.20 -21.72
N LEU A 43 42.96 -3.28 -22.36
CA LEU A 43 43.83 -4.42 -22.70
C LEU A 43 44.87 -4.05 -23.78
N PRO A 44 46.16 -4.41 -23.59
CA PRO A 44 47.19 -4.33 -24.62
C PRO A 44 46.82 -5.17 -25.85
N GLY A 45 47.31 -4.77 -27.04
CA GLY A 45 46.92 -5.36 -28.33
C GLY A 45 46.84 -6.90 -28.39
N PRO A 46 47.87 -7.64 -27.93
CA PRO A 46 47.85 -9.11 -27.93
C PRO A 46 46.74 -9.70 -27.03
N LEU A 47 46.57 -9.16 -25.82
CA LEU A 47 45.54 -9.60 -24.87
C LEU A 47 44.13 -9.23 -25.31
N ALA A 48 43.97 -8.08 -25.97
CA ALA A 48 42.71 -7.67 -26.56
C ALA A 48 42.26 -8.61 -27.68
N LYS A 49 43.20 -9.15 -28.48
CA LYS A 49 42.90 -10.13 -29.53
C LYS A 49 42.45 -11.47 -28.93
N ARG A 50 43.18 -11.97 -27.92
CA ARG A 50 42.86 -13.18 -27.15
C ARG A 50 41.46 -13.10 -26.52
N PHE A 51 41.20 -12.02 -25.78
CA PHE A 51 39.88 -11.77 -25.18
C PHE A 51 38.75 -11.72 -26.21
N ARG A 52 38.93 -11.05 -27.36
CA ARG A 52 37.89 -11.01 -28.42
C ARG A 52 37.59 -12.38 -29.00
N GLN A 53 38.60 -13.24 -29.16
CA GLN A 53 38.42 -14.61 -29.65
C GLN A 53 37.65 -15.46 -28.64
N ALA A 54 38.01 -15.41 -27.36
CA ALA A 54 37.29 -16.08 -26.28
C ALA A 54 35.84 -15.58 -26.17
N ASP A 55 35.63 -14.27 -26.26
CA ASP A 55 34.31 -13.66 -26.16
C ASP A 55 33.41 -14.00 -27.36
N ALA A 56 33.98 -14.16 -28.56
CA ALA A 56 33.26 -14.64 -29.73
C ALA A 56 32.76 -16.07 -29.54
N ARG A 57 33.59 -16.97 -28.97
CA ARG A 57 33.20 -18.36 -28.67
C ARG A 57 32.08 -18.42 -27.63
N PHE A 58 32.19 -17.64 -26.55
CA PHE A 58 31.13 -17.53 -25.53
C PHE A 58 29.80 -17.03 -26.10
N ARG A 59 29.83 -16.03 -26.99
CA ARG A 59 28.62 -15.52 -27.66
C ARG A 59 28.03 -16.51 -28.67
N ALA A 60 28.86 -17.27 -29.38
CA ALA A 60 28.42 -18.31 -30.31
C ALA A 60 27.66 -19.42 -29.59
N GLN A 61 28.13 -19.86 -28.41
CA GLN A 61 27.43 -20.84 -27.59
C GLN A 61 26.07 -20.36 -27.09
N ARG A 62 25.94 -19.07 -26.73
CA ARG A 62 24.63 -18.48 -26.36
C ARG A 62 23.66 -18.35 -27.53
N ARG A 63 24.15 -18.39 -28.77
CA ARG A 63 23.36 -18.29 -30.01
C ARG A 63 23.13 -19.62 -30.69
N ALA A 64 23.77 -20.70 -30.23
CA ALA A 64 23.53 -22.03 -30.75
C ALA A 64 22.12 -22.49 -30.29
N PRO A 65 21.21 -22.81 -31.22
CA PRO A 65 19.99 -23.55 -30.88
C PRO A 65 20.39 -24.91 -30.30
N ALA A 66 19.58 -25.43 -29.38
CA ALA A 66 19.81 -26.74 -28.77
C ALA A 66 19.99 -27.80 -29.90
N PRO A 67 20.95 -28.73 -29.78
CA PRO A 67 21.14 -29.75 -30.80
C PRO A 67 19.88 -30.59 -30.97
N GLU A 68 19.46 -30.74 -32.22
CA GLU A 68 18.35 -31.55 -32.68
C GLU A 68 18.48 -32.97 -32.12
N ALA A 69 17.51 -33.37 -31.30
CA ALA A 69 17.31 -34.77 -30.96
C ALA A 69 16.89 -35.51 -32.24
N GLN A 70 17.60 -36.59 -32.53
CA GLN A 70 17.31 -37.51 -33.63
C GLN A 70 15.84 -37.95 -33.57
N ALA A 71 15.20 -38.00 -34.75
CA ALA A 71 13.81 -38.38 -34.91
C ALA A 71 13.52 -39.73 -34.21
N PRO A 72 12.49 -39.82 -33.34
CA PRO A 72 12.06 -41.09 -32.80
C PRO A 72 11.38 -41.91 -33.90
N VAL A 73 11.70 -43.20 -33.93
CA VAL A 73 10.95 -44.23 -34.66
C VAL A 73 9.47 -44.13 -34.28
N GLU A 74 8.59 -44.06 -35.28
CA GLU A 74 7.13 -44.10 -35.08
C GLU A 74 6.72 -45.46 -34.50
N LEU A 75 6.41 -45.47 -33.21
CA LEU A 75 5.62 -46.53 -32.58
C LEU A 75 4.16 -46.07 -32.54
N PRO A 76 3.19 -46.98 -32.76
CA PRO A 76 1.77 -46.61 -32.82
C PRO A 76 1.32 -46.00 -31.50
N ALA A 77 0.66 -44.84 -31.59
CA ALA A 77 0.21 -44.04 -30.46
C ALA A 77 -0.74 -44.84 -29.56
N ILE A 78 -0.24 -45.19 -28.36
CA ILE A 78 -1.11 -45.49 -27.23
C ILE A 78 -1.53 -44.12 -26.69
N ALA A 79 -2.82 -43.81 -26.78
CA ALA A 79 -3.40 -42.62 -26.16
C ALA A 79 -3.26 -42.75 -24.64
N VAL A 80 -2.25 -42.09 -24.08
CA VAL A 80 -2.18 -41.80 -22.66
C VAL A 80 -3.11 -40.61 -22.44
N PRO A 81 -4.14 -40.71 -21.59
CA PRO A 81 -4.93 -39.54 -21.20
C PRO A 81 -3.97 -38.49 -20.64
N GLU A 82 -4.00 -37.26 -21.15
CA GLU A 82 -3.27 -36.15 -20.53
C GLU A 82 -3.72 -36.08 -19.06
N GLU A 83 -2.80 -36.39 -18.14
CA GLU A 83 -2.98 -35.97 -16.76
C GLU A 83 -3.07 -34.44 -16.78
N PRO A 84 -4.13 -33.86 -16.18
CA PRO A 84 -4.28 -32.41 -16.17
C PRO A 84 -3.06 -31.80 -15.50
N GLU A 85 -2.40 -30.86 -16.18
CA GLU A 85 -1.32 -30.06 -15.59
C GLU A 85 -1.79 -29.52 -14.24
N PRO A 86 -1.02 -29.73 -13.15
CA PRO A 86 -1.37 -29.13 -11.88
C PRO A 86 -1.33 -27.60 -12.05
N PRO A 87 -2.35 -26.87 -11.57
CA PRO A 87 -2.44 -25.45 -11.82
C PRO A 87 -1.29 -24.72 -11.13
N PRO A 88 -0.89 -23.53 -11.65
CA PRO A 88 0.22 -22.77 -11.09
C PRO A 88 -0.03 -22.44 -9.60
N PRO A 89 1.02 -22.28 -8.78
CA PRO A 89 0.91 -22.08 -7.32
C PRO A 89 0.19 -20.77 -6.88
N GLU A 90 -0.38 -20.00 -7.83
CA GLU A 90 -1.27 -18.86 -7.59
C GLU A 90 -2.78 -19.21 -7.69
N ALA A 91 -3.12 -20.45 -8.08
CA ALA A 91 -4.50 -20.93 -8.19
C ALA A 91 -4.92 -21.79 -6.98
N SER A 92 -4.33 -21.54 -5.81
CA SER A 92 -4.89 -22.10 -4.58
C SER A 92 -6.23 -21.43 -4.30
N PRO A 93 -7.31 -22.19 -4.05
CA PRO A 93 -8.59 -21.63 -3.62
C PRO A 93 -8.45 -20.64 -2.44
N LEU A 94 -7.46 -20.84 -1.56
CA LEU A 94 -7.18 -19.92 -0.45
C LEU A 94 -6.63 -18.57 -0.92
N ALA A 95 -5.82 -18.54 -1.98
CA ALA A 95 -5.31 -17.30 -2.55
C ALA A 95 -6.42 -16.50 -3.25
N ALA A 96 -7.35 -17.18 -3.92
CA ALA A 96 -8.54 -16.57 -4.51
C ALA A 96 -9.48 -16.01 -3.43
N LEU A 97 -9.69 -16.75 -2.33
CA LEU A 97 -10.41 -16.24 -1.15
C LEU A 97 -9.73 -14.99 -0.58
N ALA A 98 -8.40 -15.01 -0.38
CA ALA A 98 -7.66 -13.86 0.13
C ALA A 98 -7.81 -12.63 -0.78
N LEU A 99 -7.82 -12.82 -2.10
CA LEU A 99 -8.05 -11.75 -3.07
C LEU A 99 -9.45 -11.15 -2.94
N LYS A 100 -10.50 -11.97 -2.84
CA LYS A 100 -11.88 -11.50 -2.66
C LYS A 100 -12.07 -10.78 -1.32
N VAL A 101 -11.43 -11.27 -0.25
CA VAL A 101 -11.43 -10.57 1.04
C VAL A 101 -10.74 -9.22 0.91
N TRP A 102 -9.60 -9.14 0.23
CA TRP A 102 -8.89 -7.87 0.00
C TRP A 102 -9.77 -6.87 -0.76
N ARG A 103 -10.54 -7.30 -1.76
CA ARG A 103 -11.50 -6.44 -2.48
C ARG A 103 -12.52 -5.81 -1.54
N LEU A 104 -13.15 -6.61 -0.66
CA LEU A 104 -14.10 -6.10 0.34
C LEU A 104 -13.44 -5.10 1.31
N GLN A 105 -12.18 -5.33 1.69
CA GLN A 105 -11.42 -4.38 2.53
C GLN A 105 -11.19 -3.05 1.80
N VAL A 106 -10.71 -3.11 0.55
CA VAL A 106 -10.46 -1.93 -0.26
C VAL A 106 -11.74 -1.16 -0.48
N GLU A 107 -12.85 -1.81 -0.82
CA GLU A 107 -14.14 -1.15 -0.97
C GLU A 107 -14.55 -0.40 0.30
N ARG A 108 -14.42 -1.03 1.47
CA ARG A 108 -14.70 -0.39 2.77
C ARG A 108 -13.77 0.80 3.03
N ASP A 109 -12.47 0.65 2.80
CA ASP A 109 -11.46 1.66 3.10
C ASP A 109 -11.55 2.87 2.13
N VAL A 110 -11.88 2.62 0.86
CA VAL A 110 -12.19 3.66 -0.12
C VAL A 110 -13.47 4.39 0.27
N LYS A 111 -14.52 3.67 0.69
CA LYS A 111 -15.76 4.29 1.17
C LYS A 111 -15.52 5.22 2.36
N ALA A 112 -14.61 4.87 3.26
CA ALA A 112 -14.23 5.73 4.38
C ALA A 112 -13.49 7.02 3.97
N ARG A 113 -12.78 7.00 2.83
CA ARG A 113 -12.04 8.15 2.28
C ARG A 113 -12.85 8.97 1.28
N LEU A 114 -14.05 8.52 0.95
CA LEU A 114 -14.86 9.04 -0.14
C LEU A 114 -15.25 10.51 0.04
N GLU A 115 -15.61 10.91 1.27
CA GLU A 115 -15.93 12.32 1.59
C GLU A 115 -14.75 13.25 1.25
N ALA A 116 -13.53 12.85 1.61
CA ALA A 116 -12.32 13.61 1.33
C ALA A 116 -11.97 13.66 -0.17
N LEU A 117 -12.24 12.57 -0.91
CA LEU A 117 -12.03 12.49 -2.36
C LEU A 117 -13.05 13.30 -3.16
N LEU A 118 -14.29 13.38 -2.66
CA LEU A 118 -15.38 14.15 -3.28
C LEU A 118 -15.30 15.65 -2.96
N ALA A 119 -14.56 16.02 -1.91
CA ALA A 119 -14.35 17.40 -1.51
C ALA A 119 -13.52 18.20 -2.52
N GLY A 120 -13.73 19.52 -2.56
CA GLY A 120 -12.95 20.41 -3.42
C GLY A 120 -13.24 20.23 -4.92
N ARG A 121 -12.19 20.16 -5.75
CA ARG A 121 -12.32 20.02 -7.22
C ARG A 121 -11.99 18.62 -7.71
N ARG A 122 -11.92 17.64 -6.79
CA ARG A 122 -11.79 16.21 -7.09
C ARG A 122 -10.60 15.90 -7.99
N GLU A 123 -9.49 16.62 -7.78
CA GLU A 123 -8.29 16.50 -8.60
C GLU A 123 -7.75 15.06 -8.61
N GLU A 124 -7.85 14.35 -7.49
CA GLU A 124 -7.45 12.95 -7.35
C GLU A 124 -8.29 12.03 -8.24
N LEU A 125 -9.62 12.15 -8.19
CA LEU A 125 -10.53 11.32 -9.00
C LEU A 125 -10.37 11.59 -10.50
N ARG A 126 -10.26 12.87 -10.88
CA ARG A 126 -10.04 13.26 -12.28
C ARG A 126 -8.71 12.72 -12.81
N LEU A 127 -7.66 12.75 -11.99
CA LEU A 127 -6.36 12.20 -12.36
C LEU A 127 -6.40 10.66 -12.49
N ILE A 128 -7.10 9.97 -11.58
CA ILE A 128 -7.30 8.51 -11.65
C ILE A 128 -8.04 8.13 -12.93
N HIS A 129 -9.12 8.83 -13.26
CA HIS A 129 -9.87 8.61 -14.50
C HIS A 129 -8.97 8.70 -15.74
N ALA A 130 -8.21 9.79 -15.85
CA ALA A 130 -7.29 9.97 -16.97
C ALA A 130 -6.19 8.91 -17.00
N PHE A 131 -5.70 8.44 -15.85
CA PHE A 131 -4.78 7.30 -15.78
C PHE A 131 -5.40 6.03 -16.36
N LEU A 132 -6.59 5.65 -15.89
CA LEU A 132 -7.28 4.42 -16.32
C LEU A 132 -7.58 4.44 -17.82
N ASP A 133 -8.10 5.55 -18.33
CA ASP A 133 -8.40 5.72 -19.76
C ASP A 133 -7.15 5.60 -20.65
N ASN A 134 -6.09 6.33 -20.29
CA ASN A 134 -4.85 6.27 -21.06
C ASN A 134 -4.18 4.90 -20.93
N PHE A 135 -4.25 4.27 -19.76
CA PHE A 135 -3.67 2.95 -19.54
C PHE A 135 -4.39 1.89 -20.36
N ALA A 136 -5.73 1.89 -20.36
CA ALA A 136 -6.53 0.97 -21.14
C ALA A 136 -6.19 1.07 -22.63
N LEU A 137 -6.11 2.29 -23.18
CA LEU A 137 -5.71 2.49 -24.59
C LEU A 137 -4.28 2.05 -24.87
N TYR A 138 -3.35 2.39 -23.98
CA TYR A 138 -1.95 2.08 -24.16
C TYR A 138 -1.66 0.58 -24.07
N ARG A 139 -2.40 -0.15 -23.22
CA ARG A 139 -2.34 -1.61 -23.09
C ARG A 139 -2.58 -2.33 -24.42
N GLU A 140 -3.47 -1.80 -25.25
CA GLU A 140 -3.81 -2.38 -26.56
C GLU A 140 -2.75 -2.10 -27.65
N THR A 141 -1.72 -1.29 -27.36
CA THR A 141 -0.71 -0.93 -28.37
C THR A 141 0.34 -2.02 -28.61
N PRO A 142 0.79 -2.21 -29.87
CA PRO A 142 1.85 -3.16 -30.19
C PRO A 142 3.19 -2.67 -29.62
N GLY A 143 3.56 -3.20 -28.46
CA GLY A 143 4.79 -2.85 -27.76
C GLY A 143 4.64 -2.56 -26.28
N PHE A 144 3.40 -2.47 -25.76
CA PHE A 144 3.11 -2.27 -24.34
C PHE A 144 3.97 -3.17 -23.42
N LYS A 145 3.97 -4.49 -23.67
CA LYS A 145 4.73 -5.48 -22.89
C LYS A 145 6.25 -5.25 -22.85
N ARG A 146 6.81 -4.46 -23.77
CA ARG A 146 8.24 -4.19 -23.89
C ARG A 146 8.64 -2.80 -23.44
N ASP A 147 7.69 -1.91 -23.15
CA ASP A 147 7.94 -0.50 -22.84
C ASP A 147 7.72 -0.18 -21.36
N PHE A 148 8.50 -0.84 -20.51
CA PHE A 148 8.47 -0.65 -19.06
C PHE A 148 8.83 0.77 -18.60
N ASN A 149 9.54 1.52 -19.45
CA ASN A 149 9.98 2.88 -19.18
C ASN A 149 9.01 3.96 -19.69
N LEU A 150 7.91 3.57 -20.34
CA LEU A 150 6.96 4.51 -20.94
C LEU A 150 7.66 5.46 -21.93
N SER A 151 8.62 4.93 -22.69
CA SER A 151 9.41 5.69 -23.67
C SER A 151 8.64 5.97 -24.95
N ARG A 152 7.67 5.12 -25.29
CA ARG A 152 6.79 5.22 -26.45
C ARG A 152 5.36 5.60 -26.04
N PHE A 153 5.07 5.66 -24.75
CA PHE A 153 3.79 6.12 -24.25
C PHE A 153 3.62 7.61 -24.53
N VAL A 154 2.55 7.93 -25.25
CA VAL A 154 2.10 9.30 -25.49
C VAL A 154 0.66 9.40 -24.97
N PRO A 155 0.39 10.23 -23.96
CA PRO A 155 -0.96 10.47 -23.48
C PRO A 155 -1.86 11.00 -24.59
N THR A 156 -3.10 10.54 -24.63
CA THR A 156 -4.11 10.94 -25.63
C THR A 156 -5.42 11.40 -25.01
N ARG A 157 -5.75 10.94 -23.80
CA ARG A 157 -6.97 11.31 -23.09
C ARG A 157 -6.66 12.37 -22.04
N PRO A 158 -7.26 13.57 -22.13
CA PRO A 158 -7.00 14.64 -21.18
C PRO A 158 -7.63 14.34 -19.82
N ILE A 159 -7.25 15.12 -18.81
CA ILE A 159 -7.90 15.08 -17.51
C ILE A 159 -9.29 15.72 -17.65
N PRO A 160 -10.38 15.01 -17.29
CA PRO A 160 -11.73 15.53 -17.46
C PRO A 160 -11.90 16.86 -16.73
N SER A 161 -12.74 17.75 -17.25
CA SER A 161 -13.07 19.01 -16.57
C SER A 161 -13.86 18.72 -15.29
N LEU A 162 -13.84 19.65 -14.31
CA LEU A 162 -14.75 19.58 -13.16
C LEU A 162 -16.22 19.61 -13.60
N SER A 163 -16.51 20.30 -14.71
CA SER A 163 -17.85 20.44 -15.28
C SER A 163 -18.23 19.32 -16.25
N ASP A 164 -17.43 18.26 -16.34
CA ASP A 164 -17.70 17.15 -17.25
C ASP A 164 -18.74 16.20 -16.64
N THR A 165 -19.99 16.34 -17.09
CA THR A 165 -21.14 15.56 -16.62
C THR A 165 -21.21 14.16 -17.22
N LEU A 166 -20.28 13.78 -18.12
CA LEU A 166 -20.27 12.42 -18.67
C LEU A 166 -19.55 11.43 -17.75
N VAL A 167 -18.79 11.95 -16.79
CA VAL A 167 -17.95 11.15 -15.89
C VAL A 167 -18.60 10.97 -14.50
N ASP A 168 -19.61 11.79 -14.16
CA ASP A 168 -20.38 11.72 -12.90
C ASP A 168 -19.51 11.54 -11.65
N LEU A 169 -18.35 12.23 -11.59
CA LEU A 169 -17.38 12.12 -10.50
C LEU A 169 -17.89 12.68 -9.15
N ASP A 170 -19.07 13.28 -9.13
CA ASP A 170 -19.81 13.66 -7.93
C ASP A 170 -20.63 12.52 -7.32
N ASP A 171 -20.96 11.46 -8.09
CA ASP A 171 -21.64 10.28 -7.55
C ASP A 171 -20.66 9.48 -6.67
N PRO A 172 -20.97 9.30 -5.37
CA PRO A 172 -20.17 8.49 -4.46
C PRO A 172 -19.87 7.07 -4.97
N LYS A 173 -20.83 6.43 -5.66
CA LYS A 173 -20.64 5.07 -6.19
C LYS A 173 -19.63 5.05 -7.33
N VAL A 174 -19.72 6.02 -8.25
CA VAL A 174 -18.78 6.14 -9.38
C VAL A 174 -17.38 6.44 -8.87
N ALA A 175 -17.25 7.40 -7.94
CA ALA A 175 -15.96 7.73 -7.33
C ALA A 175 -15.34 6.53 -6.58
N GLN A 176 -16.15 5.75 -5.85
CA GLN A 176 -15.69 4.53 -5.19
C GLN A 176 -15.19 3.49 -6.20
N ALA A 177 -16.01 3.16 -7.21
CA ALA A 177 -15.66 2.19 -8.25
C ALA A 177 -14.37 2.59 -8.98
N LEU A 178 -14.23 3.86 -9.34
CA LEU A 178 -13.05 4.39 -10.03
C LEU A 178 -11.75 4.17 -9.25
N VAL A 179 -11.78 4.39 -7.93
CA VAL A 179 -10.60 4.16 -7.08
C VAL A 179 -10.31 2.67 -6.92
N VAL A 180 -11.34 1.84 -6.80
CA VAL A 180 -11.19 0.38 -6.75
C VAL A 180 -10.56 -0.13 -8.05
N ASP A 181 -11.06 0.28 -9.21
CA ASP A 181 -10.53 -0.08 -10.53
C ASP A 181 -9.07 0.35 -10.71
N PHE A 182 -8.70 1.51 -10.17
CA PHE A 182 -7.31 1.96 -10.14
C PHE A 182 -6.41 1.03 -9.33
N LEU A 183 -6.86 0.62 -8.14
CA LEU A 183 -6.11 -0.31 -7.29
C LEU A 183 -6.04 -1.71 -7.92
N GLU A 184 -7.11 -2.19 -8.54
CA GLU A 184 -7.11 -3.45 -9.28
C GLU A 184 -6.14 -3.40 -10.47
N THR A 185 -6.20 -2.34 -11.26
CA THR A 185 -5.31 -2.11 -12.41
C THR A 185 -3.86 -2.09 -11.94
N ALA A 186 -3.55 -1.33 -10.89
CA ALA A 186 -2.22 -1.25 -10.32
C ALA A 186 -1.73 -2.62 -9.82
N ARG A 187 -2.60 -3.40 -9.19
CA ARG A 187 -2.30 -4.76 -8.71
C ARG A 187 -1.91 -5.71 -9.84
N GLU A 188 -2.55 -5.56 -10.99
CA GLU A 188 -2.34 -6.42 -12.15
C GLU A 188 -1.13 -6.01 -13.00
N LEU A 189 -0.55 -4.83 -12.78
CA LEU A 189 0.60 -4.35 -13.55
C LEU A 189 1.75 -5.38 -13.67
N PRO A 190 2.20 -6.07 -12.60
CA PRO A 190 3.26 -7.08 -12.71
C PRO A 190 2.88 -8.33 -13.50
N LYS A 191 1.58 -8.59 -13.73
CA LYS A 191 1.10 -9.67 -14.60
C LYS A 191 1.04 -9.22 -16.05
N LEU A 192 0.70 -7.95 -16.27
CA LEU A 192 0.57 -7.35 -17.60
C LEU A 192 1.92 -6.97 -18.22
N LEU A 193 2.90 -6.63 -17.38
CA LEU A 193 4.23 -6.16 -17.73
C LEU A 193 5.30 -6.99 -17.00
N PRO A 194 6.50 -7.19 -17.58
CA PRO A 194 7.61 -7.83 -16.90
C PRO A 194 8.23 -6.88 -15.85
N LEU A 195 7.43 -6.51 -14.85
CA LEU A 195 7.76 -5.56 -13.79
C LEU A 195 7.80 -6.30 -12.45
N PRO A 196 8.85 -6.12 -11.62
CA PRO A 196 8.82 -6.57 -10.23
C PRO A 196 7.64 -5.93 -9.48
N PRO A 197 6.92 -6.66 -8.59
CA PRO A 197 5.80 -6.10 -7.84
C PRO A 197 6.15 -4.83 -7.04
N GLU A 198 7.38 -4.73 -6.52
CA GLU A 198 7.88 -3.58 -5.77
C GLU A 198 7.97 -2.30 -6.63
N GLU A 199 8.11 -2.44 -7.95
CA GLU A 199 8.23 -1.31 -8.86
C GLU A 199 6.87 -0.73 -9.29
N THR A 200 5.76 -1.34 -8.86
CA THR A 200 4.38 -0.92 -9.21
C THR A 200 4.17 0.57 -8.94
N ARG A 201 4.52 1.05 -7.73
CA ARG A 201 4.42 2.47 -7.36
C ARG A 201 5.27 3.37 -8.26
N THR A 202 6.48 2.94 -8.60
CA THR A 202 7.40 3.70 -9.46
C THR A 202 6.88 3.77 -10.90
N TYR A 203 6.30 2.69 -11.41
CA TYR A 203 5.67 2.67 -12.72
C TYR A 203 4.47 3.61 -12.78
N VAL A 204 3.54 3.52 -11.81
CA VAL A 204 2.36 4.41 -11.75
C VAL A 204 2.79 5.87 -11.63
N ARG A 205 3.79 6.19 -10.79
CA ARG A 205 4.34 7.55 -10.68
C ARG A 205 4.89 8.05 -12.03
N ARG A 206 5.66 7.24 -12.75
CA ARG A 206 6.18 7.59 -14.08
C ARG A 206 5.05 7.86 -15.07
N PHE A 207 4.01 7.02 -15.07
CA PHE A 207 2.85 7.19 -15.93
C PHE A 207 2.11 8.49 -15.67
N LEU A 208 1.79 8.77 -14.40
CA LEU A 208 1.12 10.00 -14.00
C LEU A 208 1.97 11.23 -14.31
N ASN A 209 3.29 11.18 -14.09
CA ASN A 209 4.18 12.28 -14.49
C ASN A 209 4.16 12.52 -16.00
N ARG A 210 4.19 11.47 -16.83
CA ARG A 210 4.05 11.60 -18.29
C ARG A 210 2.74 12.25 -18.70
N LEU A 211 1.64 11.89 -18.04
CA LEU A 211 0.35 12.53 -18.24
C LEU A 211 0.39 14.02 -17.88
N LEU A 212 0.99 14.38 -16.74
CA LEU A 212 1.06 15.77 -16.27
C LEU A 212 2.07 16.65 -17.04
N GLU A 213 3.07 16.05 -17.68
CA GLU A 213 4.02 16.72 -18.58
C GLU A 213 3.36 17.15 -19.91
N TRP A 214 2.31 16.45 -20.34
CA TRP A 214 1.59 16.76 -21.57
C TRP A 214 0.64 17.95 -21.38
N GLU A 215 0.90 19.08 -22.07
CA GLU A 215 0.06 20.28 -21.97
C GLU A 215 -1.42 20.04 -22.33
N GLY A 216 -1.68 19.08 -23.22
CA GLY A 216 -3.05 18.72 -23.61
C GLY A 216 -3.86 18.07 -22.48
N ALA A 217 -3.22 17.63 -21.39
CA ALA A 217 -3.90 17.03 -20.26
C ALA A 217 -4.87 17.99 -19.56
N TYR A 218 -4.62 19.31 -19.62
CA TYR A 218 -5.34 20.30 -18.81
C TYR A 218 -6.55 20.93 -19.51
N ASN A 219 -6.90 20.49 -20.72
CA ASN A 219 -8.03 21.03 -21.50
C ASN A 219 -8.02 22.58 -21.62
N LEU A 220 -6.84 23.19 -21.66
CA LEU A 220 -6.68 24.63 -21.81
C LEU A 220 -6.96 25.07 -23.26
N PRO A 221 -7.42 26.32 -23.46
CA PRO A 221 -7.58 26.87 -24.80
C PRO A 221 -6.26 26.79 -25.60
N PRO A 222 -6.35 26.66 -26.94
CA PRO A 222 -5.17 26.55 -27.79
C PRO A 222 -4.28 27.77 -27.64
N LYS A 223 -2.96 27.56 -27.68
CA LYS A 223 -2.00 28.66 -27.57
C LYS A 223 -2.13 29.56 -28.80
N PRO A 224 -2.34 30.88 -28.64
CA PRO A 224 -2.42 31.78 -29.78
C PRO A 224 -1.07 31.86 -30.50
N ASP A 225 -1.10 31.87 -31.84
CA ASP A 225 0.11 31.92 -32.66
C ASP A 225 0.67 33.35 -32.74
N LEU A 226 1.49 33.70 -31.76
CA LEU A 226 2.15 35.00 -31.69
C LEU A 226 3.15 35.20 -32.83
N LEU A 227 3.72 34.14 -33.41
CA LEU A 227 4.69 34.24 -34.50
C LEU A 227 4.00 34.57 -35.81
N ALA A 228 2.87 33.93 -36.11
CA ALA A 228 2.03 34.29 -37.25
C ALA A 228 1.55 35.75 -37.16
N LEU A 229 1.09 36.20 -35.98
CA LEU A 229 0.65 37.59 -35.78
C LEU A 229 1.79 38.61 -35.93
N ARG A 230 3.00 38.27 -35.48
CA ARG A 230 4.19 39.11 -35.69
C ARG A 230 4.57 39.20 -37.16
N ARG A 231 4.57 38.08 -37.89
CA ARG A 231 4.84 38.04 -39.33
C ARG A 231 3.81 38.86 -40.11
N ALA A 232 2.53 38.72 -39.80
CA ALA A 232 1.46 39.51 -40.43
C ALA A 232 1.62 41.01 -40.17
N LEU A 233 2.06 41.42 -38.98
CA LEU A 233 2.35 42.82 -38.66
C LEU A 233 3.57 43.34 -39.42
N GLU A 234 4.64 42.55 -39.53
CA GLU A 234 5.85 42.89 -40.30
C GLU A 234 5.55 43.03 -41.80
N GLU A 235 4.76 42.12 -42.36
CA GLU A 235 4.31 42.16 -43.75
C GLU A 235 3.41 43.37 -44.03
N ALA A 236 2.45 43.67 -43.15
CA ALA A 236 1.59 44.84 -43.27
C ALA A 236 2.41 46.15 -43.27
N ARG A 237 3.42 46.26 -42.39
CA ARG A 237 4.33 47.41 -42.38
C ARG A 237 5.18 47.50 -43.65
N ARG A 238 5.64 46.36 -44.17
CA ARG A 238 6.43 46.30 -45.41
C ARG A 238 5.63 46.68 -46.66
N LEU A 239 4.35 46.35 -46.70
CA LEU A 239 3.44 46.62 -47.81
C LEU A 239 2.81 48.03 -47.76
N GLY A 240 3.13 48.84 -46.74
CA GLY A 240 2.57 50.19 -46.60
C GLY A 240 1.09 50.20 -46.25
N ALA A 241 0.62 49.20 -45.47
CA ALA A 241 -0.75 49.13 -44.98
C ALA A 241 -1.15 50.41 -44.22
N GLY A 242 -2.44 50.74 -44.23
CA GLY A 242 -2.93 51.96 -43.59
C GLY A 242 -2.70 51.96 -42.07
N GLU A 243 -2.51 53.13 -41.46
CA GLU A 243 -2.24 53.26 -40.01
C GLU A 243 -3.29 52.54 -39.14
N LYS A 244 -4.55 52.52 -39.58
CA LYS A 244 -5.65 51.79 -38.92
C LYS A 244 -5.45 50.28 -38.92
N GLU A 245 -4.95 49.70 -40.01
CA GLU A 245 -4.73 48.26 -40.15
C GLU A 245 -3.54 47.81 -39.29
N VAL A 246 -2.46 48.59 -39.28
CA VAL A 246 -1.31 48.35 -38.40
C VAL A 246 -1.73 48.43 -36.93
N ALA A 247 -2.51 49.44 -36.54
CA ALA A 247 -3.00 49.58 -35.17
C ALA A 247 -3.89 48.39 -34.73
N GLN A 248 -4.76 47.89 -35.61
CA GLN A 248 -5.58 46.70 -35.33
C GLN A 248 -4.75 45.43 -35.14
N LEU A 249 -3.71 45.22 -35.97
CA LEU A 249 -2.80 44.07 -35.83
C LEU A 249 -1.97 44.15 -34.55
N GLU A 250 -1.51 45.34 -34.17
CA GLU A 250 -0.83 45.56 -32.89
C GLU A 250 -1.74 45.26 -31.69
N GLU A 251 -3.00 45.70 -31.75
CA GLU A 251 -3.98 45.42 -30.70
C GLU A 251 -4.26 43.91 -30.59
N ARG A 252 -4.44 43.22 -31.72
CA ARG A 252 -4.60 41.75 -31.77
C ARG A 252 -3.38 41.04 -31.20
N LEU A 253 -2.17 41.46 -31.54
CA LEU A 253 -0.93 40.89 -31.00
C LEU A 253 -0.82 41.12 -29.48
N ARG A 254 -1.18 42.31 -28.98
CA ARG A 254 -1.21 42.61 -27.54
C ARG A 254 -2.22 41.72 -26.80
N LYS A 255 -3.45 41.60 -27.32
CA LYS A 255 -4.49 40.72 -26.76
C LYS A 255 -4.05 39.26 -26.74
N ALA A 256 -3.56 38.75 -27.87
CA ALA A 256 -3.04 37.38 -27.97
C ALA A 256 -1.86 37.13 -27.01
N ALA A 257 -0.96 38.10 -26.83
CA ALA A 257 0.15 37.99 -25.88
C ALA A 257 -0.34 37.98 -24.42
N GLN A 258 -1.38 38.75 -24.09
CA GLN A 258 -2.01 38.72 -22.76
C GLN A 258 -2.72 37.39 -22.51
N GLU A 259 -3.45 36.86 -23.50
CA GLU A 259 -4.09 35.55 -23.44
C GLU A 259 -3.07 34.42 -23.27
N ALA A 260 -1.95 34.47 -24.00
CA ALA A 260 -0.85 33.51 -23.85
C ALA A 260 -0.28 33.53 -22.42
N ARG A 261 -0.02 34.72 -21.86
CA ARG A 261 0.47 34.85 -20.47
C ARG A 261 -0.54 34.32 -19.46
N ARG A 262 -1.82 34.65 -19.63
CA ARG A 262 -2.91 34.16 -18.75
C ARG A 262 -2.99 32.63 -18.81
N ARG A 263 -2.91 32.05 -20.01
CA ARG A 263 -2.89 30.60 -20.22
C ARG A 263 -1.70 29.96 -19.51
N ASP A 264 -0.50 30.51 -19.67
CA ASP A 264 0.71 29.94 -19.08
C ASP A 264 0.67 29.99 -17.53
N LEU A 265 0.11 31.06 -16.95
CA LEU A 265 -0.15 31.13 -15.50
C LEU A 265 -1.15 30.07 -15.04
N LEU A 266 -2.27 29.90 -15.76
CA LEU A 266 -3.26 28.87 -15.45
C LEU A 266 -2.67 27.45 -15.55
N LEU A 267 -1.83 27.20 -16.56
CA LEU A 267 -1.15 25.92 -16.74
C LEU A 267 -0.24 25.60 -15.55
N GLU A 268 0.54 26.56 -15.06
CA GLU A 268 1.42 26.35 -13.91
C GLU A 268 0.64 26.16 -12.60
N GLU A 269 -0.48 26.89 -12.41
CA GLU A 269 -1.39 26.64 -11.29
C GLU A 269 -1.98 25.23 -11.31
N GLU A 270 -2.51 24.79 -12.46
CA GLU A 270 -3.09 23.46 -12.62
C GLU A 270 -2.03 22.37 -12.44
N LYS A 271 -0.83 22.52 -13.01
CA LYS A 271 0.32 21.62 -12.74
C LYS A 271 0.63 21.53 -11.26
N GLY A 272 0.62 22.65 -10.54
CA GLY A 272 0.84 22.69 -9.09
C GLY A 272 -0.21 21.87 -8.33
N ARG A 273 -1.50 22.07 -8.65
CA ARG A 273 -2.62 21.33 -8.04
C ARG A 273 -2.53 19.83 -8.31
N PHE A 274 -2.34 19.44 -9.58
CA PHE A 274 -2.28 18.04 -9.97
C PHE A 274 -1.00 17.33 -9.49
N ARG A 275 0.10 18.03 -9.24
CA ARG A 275 1.27 17.45 -8.54
C ARG A 275 0.95 17.05 -7.10
N VAL A 276 0.15 17.86 -6.39
CA VAL A 276 -0.31 17.50 -5.04
C VAL A 276 -1.28 16.33 -5.11
N ALA A 277 -2.20 16.34 -6.08
CA ALA A 277 -3.13 15.23 -6.31
C ALA A 277 -2.38 13.92 -6.65
N LEU A 278 -1.31 14.00 -7.45
CA LEU A 278 -0.47 12.84 -7.79
C LEU A 278 0.08 12.15 -6.55
N GLU A 279 0.64 12.88 -5.58
CA GLU A 279 1.18 12.26 -4.37
C GLU A 279 0.09 11.63 -3.51
N LYS A 280 -1.11 12.23 -3.48
CA LYS A 280 -2.28 11.63 -2.80
C LYS A 280 -2.78 10.36 -3.51
N VAL A 281 -2.83 10.35 -4.84
CA VAL A 281 -3.17 9.17 -5.63
C VAL A 281 -2.14 8.06 -5.40
N LEU A 282 -0.84 8.39 -5.38
CA LEU A 282 0.21 7.42 -5.04
C LEU A 282 0.11 6.91 -3.59
N ALA A 283 -0.42 7.71 -2.66
CA ALA A 283 -0.67 7.27 -1.30
C ALA A 283 -1.80 6.23 -1.22
N LEU A 284 -2.73 6.18 -2.18
CA LEU A 284 -3.75 5.11 -2.25
C LEU A 284 -3.12 3.73 -2.51
N LEU A 285 -1.98 3.67 -3.19
CA LEU A 285 -1.28 2.41 -3.47
C LEU A 285 -0.77 1.70 -2.20
N SER A 286 -0.78 2.36 -1.03
CA SER A 286 -0.50 1.68 0.25
C SER A 286 -1.55 0.62 0.59
N LEU A 287 -2.77 0.75 0.05
CA LEU A 287 -3.86 -0.23 0.17
C LEU A 287 -3.62 -1.50 -0.65
N LEU A 288 -2.62 -1.51 -1.54
CA LEU A 288 -2.23 -2.72 -2.24
C LEU A 288 -1.57 -3.73 -1.29
N PRO A 289 -1.71 -5.03 -1.57
CA PRO A 289 -1.04 -6.06 -0.81
C PRO A 289 0.49 -5.97 -0.96
N THR A 290 1.22 -6.35 0.08
CA THR A 290 2.69 -6.54 -0.02
C THR A 290 3.02 -7.60 -1.07
N PRO A 291 4.03 -7.39 -1.95
CA PRO A 291 5.06 -6.35 -1.88
C PRO A 291 4.75 -5.07 -2.70
N GLN A 292 3.59 -4.96 -3.34
CA GLN A 292 3.24 -3.80 -4.18
C GLN A 292 2.85 -2.56 -3.36
N GLY A 293 2.19 -2.80 -2.23
CA GLY A 293 1.83 -1.78 -1.25
C GLY A 293 2.33 -2.12 0.14
N GLU A 294 1.66 -1.57 1.14
CA GLU A 294 2.05 -1.67 2.56
C GLU A 294 1.07 -2.49 3.40
N THR A 295 -0.03 -2.95 2.77
CA THR A 295 -1.07 -3.73 3.44
C THR A 295 -0.72 -5.21 3.36
N PRO A 296 -0.65 -5.95 4.47
CA PRO A 296 -0.47 -7.40 4.41
C PRO A 296 -1.63 -8.08 3.69
N TRP A 297 -1.39 -9.22 3.05
CA TRP A 297 -2.48 -10.04 2.51
C TRP A 297 -3.48 -10.44 3.61
N PRO A 298 -4.79 -10.44 3.33
CA PRO A 298 -5.76 -10.93 4.29
C PRO A 298 -5.48 -12.37 4.69
N ARG A 299 -5.55 -12.65 5.99
CA ARG A 299 -5.36 -14.01 6.50
C ARG A 299 -6.56 -14.88 6.11
N VAL A 300 -6.27 -16.02 5.50
CA VAL A 300 -7.24 -17.07 5.21
C VAL A 300 -6.69 -18.35 5.82
N PRO A 301 -7.21 -18.79 6.98
CA PRO A 301 -6.73 -20.00 7.64
C PRO A 301 -7.07 -21.23 6.80
N GLU A 302 -6.32 -22.32 6.97
CA GLU A 302 -6.63 -23.57 6.28
C GLU A 302 -8.00 -24.12 6.73
N PRO A 303 -8.72 -24.85 5.86
CA PRO A 303 -10.01 -25.42 6.23
C PRO A 303 -9.93 -26.26 7.51
N GLY A 304 -10.74 -25.91 8.51
CA GLY A 304 -10.78 -26.59 9.81
C GLY A 304 -9.90 -25.96 10.90
N GLN A 305 -8.98 -25.05 10.55
CA GLN A 305 -8.33 -24.18 11.54
C GLN A 305 -9.34 -23.10 11.98
N LYS A 306 -9.66 -23.08 13.27
CA LYS A 306 -10.61 -22.13 13.85
C LYS A 306 -9.84 -21.04 14.59
N GLU A 307 -9.99 -19.81 14.12
CA GLU A 307 -9.58 -18.59 14.82
C GLU A 307 -10.84 -17.85 15.30
N GLU A 308 -10.71 -17.07 16.37
CA GLU A 308 -11.87 -16.36 16.94
C GLU A 308 -12.33 -15.25 15.97
N GLY A 309 -13.50 -15.43 15.34
CA GLY A 309 -14.03 -14.49 14.34
C GLY A 309 -13.37 -14.58 12.95
N LEU A 310 -12.66 -15.68 12.66
CA LEU A 310 -12.11 -16.00 11.35
C LEU A 310 -12.15 -17.53 11.12
N LEU A 311 -12.83 -17.97 10.07
CA LEU A 311 -13.03 -19.39 9.82
C LEU A 311 -13.03 -19.69 8.33
N THR A 312 -12.29 -20.71 7.92
CA THR A 312 -12.42 -21.30 6.58
C THR A 312 -12.92 -22.73 6.71
N LEU A 313 -13.93 -23.09 5.92
CA LEU A 313 -14.56 -24.41 5.97
C LEU A 313 -14.99 -24.87 4.58
N ARG A 314 -15.14 -26.18 4.41
CA ARG A 314 -15.80 -26.76 3.23
C ARG A 314 -17.31 -26.66 3.40
N LEU A 315 -18.01 -26.26 2.35
CA LEU A 315 -19.46 -26.09 2.34
C LEU A 315 -20.16 -27.40 2.73
N ALA A 316 -20.86 -27.36 3.86
CA ALA A 316 -21.68 -28.43 4.36
C ALA A 316 -22.88 -27.81 5.10
N PRO A 317 -24.10 -28.36 4.96
CA PRO A 317 -25.25 -27.84 5.65
C PRO A 317 -25.11 -28.07 7.17
N GLY A 318 -25.52 -27.10 7.97
CA GLY A 318 -25.47 -27.18 9.43
C GLY A 318 -25.08 -25.88 10.12
N PRO A 319 -25.02 -25.88 11.47
CA PRO A 319 -24.64 -24.72 12.24
C PRO A 319 -23.13 -24.46 12.16
N VAL A 320 -22.75 -23.19 12.04
CA VAL A 320 -21.37 -22.72 12.00
C VAL A 320 -21.17 -21.68 13.10
N VAL A 321 -20.25 -21.95 14.01
CA VAL A 321 -19.89 -21.02 15.09
C VAL A 321 -18.74 -20.13 14.62
N LEU A 322 -18.95 -18.81 14.70
CA LEU A 322 -17.98 -17.78 14.34
C LEU A 322 -17.88 -16.77 15.49
N GLY A 323 -16.92 -16.96 16.39
CA GLY A 323 -16.84 -16.14 17.62
C GLY A 323 -18.12 -16.26 18.45
N PRO A 324 -18.80 -15.15 18.80
CA PRO A 324 -20.07 -15.19 19.54
C PRO A 324 -21.28 -15.60 18.69
N LEU A 325 -21.13 -15.67 17.36
CA LEU A 325 -22.22 -15.92 16.42
C LEU A 325 -22.41 -17.39 16.11
N THR A 326 -23.67 -17.81 15.99
CA THR A 326 -24.04 -19.09 15.39
C THR A 326 -24.81 -18.81 14.10
N LEU A 327 -24.17 -19.12 12.98
CA LEU A 327 -24.72 -19.01 11.62
C LEU A 327 -25.27 -20.37 11.18
N THR A 328 -26.18 -20.39 10.21
CA THR A 328 -26.68 -21.65 9.63
C THR A 328 -26.35 -21.70 8.14
N LEU A 329 -25.66 -22.75 7.70
CA LEU A 329 -25.50 -23.01 6.27
C LEU A 329 -26.61 -23.95 5.79
N SER A 330 -27.34 -23.52 4.78
CA SER A 330 -28.37 -24.32 4.12
C SER A 330 -28.11 -24.38 2.62
N HIS A 331 -28.58 -25.44 1.96
CA HIS A 331 -28.48 -25.62 0.52
C HIS A 331 -29.87 -25.93 -0.02
N ALA A 332 -30.41 -25.01 -0.82
CA ALA A 332 -31.76 -25.09 -1.36
C ALA A 332 -31.75 -24.63 -2.82
N GLY A 333 -32.40 -25.40 -3.70
CA GLY A 333 -32.54 -25.03 -5.11
C GLY A 333 -31.23 -24.93 -5.90
N GLY A 334 -30.14 -25.57 -5.45
CA GLY A 334 -28.82 -25.47 -6.08
C GLY A 334 -27.99 -24.26 -5.63
N THR A 335 -28.51 -23.45 -4.69
CA THR A 335 -27.86 -22.27 -4.14
C THR A 335 -27.59 -22.46 -2.66
N TRP A 336 -26.38 -22.10 -2.23
CA TRP A 336 -26.04 -22.04 -0.81
C TRP A 336 -26.65 -20.79 -0.19
N HIS A 337 -27.13 -20.90 1.04
CA HIS A 337 -27.64 -19.77 1.80
C HIS A 337 -26.91 -19.71 3.15
N LEU A 338 -26.71 -18.50 3.63
CA LEU A 338 -26.17 -18.21 4.96
C LEU A 338 -27.28 -17.59 5.80
N GLY A 339 -27.71 -18.33 6.80
CA GLY A 339 -28.69 -17.95 7.79
C GLY A 339 -28.07 -17.17 8.95
N LEU A 340 -28.64 -16.00 9.25
CA LEU A 340 -28.30 -15.16 10.40
C LEU A 340 -29.61 -14.72 11.07
N GLU A 341 -29.74 -14.94 12.38
CA GLU A 341 -30.93 -14.55 13.17
C GLU A 341 -32.29 -15.05 12.63
N GLY A 342 -32.29 -16.14 11.86
CA GLY A 342 -33.49 -16.73 11.27
C GLY A 342 -33.82 -16.24 9.86
N GLU A 343 -33.03 -15.32 9.30
CA GLU A 343 -33.11 -14.90 7.90
C GLU A 343 -32.06 -15.63 7.06
N ASP A 344 -32.48 -16.27 5.96
CA ASP A 344 -31.58 -16.95 5.01
C ASP A 344 -31.25 -16.02 3.83
N HIS A 345 -29.95 -15.81 3.59
CA HIS A 345 -29.46 -14.97 2.50
C HIS A 345 -28.70 -15.79 1.46
N PRO A 346 -28.92 -15.56 0.15
CA PRO A 346 -28.23 -16.31 -0.90
C PRO A 346 -26.72 -16.01 -0.91
N LEU A 347 -25.91 -17.07 -0.93
CA LEU A 347 -24.45 -17.05 -0.93
C LEU A 347 -23.93 -17.48 -2.32
N GLU A 348 -23.84 -16.50 -3.22
CA GLU A 348 -23.32 -16.69 -4.58
C GLU A 348 -21.79 -16.64 -4.59
N ASP A 349 -21.22 -15.45 -4.37
CA ASP A 349 -19.76 -15.20 -4.41
C ASP A 349 -19.26 -14.54 -3.12
N THR A 350 -19.66 -13.29 -2.89
CA THR A 350 -19.41 -12.55 -1.66
C THR A 350 -20.72 -12.08 -1.06
N LEU A 351 -20.80 -12.09 0.26
CA LEU A 351 -21.96 -11.66 1.02
C LEU A 351 -21.49 -10.95 2.28
N VAL A 352 -21.99 -9.73 2.49
CA VAL A 352 -21.71 -8.93 3.69
C VAL A 352 -23.01 -8.78 4.45
N LEU A 353 -23.17 -9.55 5.53
CA LEU A 353 -24.37 -9.49 6.36
C LEU A 353 -24.14 -8.56 7.56
N PRO A 354 -24.97 -7.53 7.72
CA PRO A 354 -24.96 -6.74 8.93
C PRO A 354 -25.46 -7.55 10.13
N TRP A 355 -24.73 -7.51 11.25
CA TRP A 355 -25.12 -8.09 12.52
C TRP A 355 -24.78 -7.15 13.68
N GLU A 356 -25.79 -6.53 14.29
CA GLU A 356 -25.58 -5.43 15.25
C GLU A 356 -24.60 -4.38 14.69
N ASP A 357 -23.46 -4.17 15.34
CA ASP A 357 -22.38 -3.26 14.93
C ASP A 357 -21.22 -3.98 14.20
N LEU A 358 -21.34 -5.28 13.96
CA LEU A 358 -20.41 -6.14 13.24
C LEU A 358 -21.00 -6.59 11.89
N ALA A 359 -20.15 -7.00 10.96
CA ALA A 359 -20.51 -7.50 9.66
C ALA A 359 -19.90 -8.89 9.53
N VAL A 360 -20.73 -9.86 9.15
CA VAL A 360 -20.27 -11.16 8.70
C VAL A 360 -19.89 -11.01 7.24
N TRP A 361 -18.61 -11.16 6.94
CA TRP A 361 -18.11 -11.26 5.58
C TRP A 361 -18.01 -12.73 5.24
N ALA A 362 -18.83 -13.16 4.29
CA ALA A 362 -18.83 -14.48 3.73
C ALA A 362 -18.28 -14.41 2.30
N VAL A 363 -17.20 -15.12 2.06
CA VAL A 363 -16.53 -15.18 0.76
C VAL A 363 -16.44 -16.64 0.35
N ARG A 364 -17.05 -16.96 -0.79
CA ARG A 364 -17.06 -18.30 -1.33
C ARG A 364 -16.06 -18.42 -2.48
N GLU A 365 -15.38 -19.55 -2.54
CA GLU A 365 -14.56 -19.94 -3.68
C GLU A 365 -14.73 -21.44 -3.87
N ASN A 366 -15.37 -21.85 -4.96
CA ASN A 366 -15.71 -23.24 -5.24
C ASN A 366 -16.51 -23.89 -4.09
N ASP A 367 -15.93 -24.90 -3.44
CA ASP A 367 -16.48 -25.64 -2.29
C ASP A 367 -16.02 -25.07 -0.93
N LEU A 368 -15.22 -24.00 -0.93
CA LEU A 368 -14.74 -23.35 0.28
C LEU A 368 -15.57 -22.11 0.60
N LEU A 369 -15.81 -21.92 1.90
CA LEU A 369 -16.38 -20.72 2.47
C LEU A 369 -15.42 -20.17 3.52
N HIS A 370 -15.06 -18.91 3.32
CA HIS A 370 -14.36 -18.10 4.30
C HIS A 370 -15.35 -17.16 4.98
N LEU A 371 -15.39 -17.20 6.31
CA LEU A 371 -16.22 -16.37 7.17
C LEU A 371 -15.33 -15.51 8.05
N ARG A 372 -15.68 -14.24 8.14
CA ARG A 372 -14.93 -13.25 8.90
C ARG A 372 -15.87 -12.27 9.59
N LEU A 373 -15.61 -12.01 10.87
CA LEU A 373 -16.27 -10.93 11.59
C LEU A 373 -15.46 -9.65 11.49
N GLU A 374 -16.10 -8.60 10.98
CA GLU A 374 -15.55 -7.26 10.86
C GLU A 374 -16.46 -6.24 11.55
N ALA A 375 -15.96 -5.09 11.95
CA ALA A 375 -16.84 -4.01 12.41
C ALA A 375 -17.58 -3.36 11.22
N ARG A 376 -18.90 -3.12 11.32
CA ARG A 376 -19.73 -2.40 10.31
C ARG A 376 -19.39 -0.93 10.24
N SER A 377 -19.28 -0.33 11.42
CA SER A 377 -19.00 1.08 11.63
C SER A 377 -18.31 1.25 12.97
N GLY A 378 -17.13 1.85 12.91
CA GLY A 378 -16.23 1.92 14.05
C GLY A 378 -14.78 1.88 13.60
N LEU A 379 -14.41 2.69 12.58
CA LEU A 379 -13.02 3.11 12.43
C LEU A 379 -12.46 3.46 13.79
N ARG A 380 -13.29 4.10 14.62
CA ARG A 380 -13.02 4.39 16.02
C ARG A 380 -12.49 3.20 16.83
N LEU A 381 -13.08 2.00 16.82
CA LEU A 381 -12.52 0.87 17.59
C LEU A 381 -11.13 0.48 17.07
N TYR A 382 -10.93 0.37 15.75
CA TYR A 382 -9.62 0.05 15.18
C TYR A 382 -8.60 1.19 15.33
N GLU A 383 -9.04 2.44 15.29
CA GLU A 383 -8.27 3.66 15.54
C GLU A 383 -7.83 3.72 17.00
N LEU A 384 -8.73 3.40 17.94
CA LEU A 384 -8.43 3.29 19.36
C LEU A 384 -7.45 2.14 19.61
N LEU A 385 -7.61 0.98 18.95
CA LEU A 385 -6.63 -0.10 19.04
C LEU A 385 -5.27 0.32 18.45
N ALA A 386 -5.24 1.00 17.30
CA ALA A 386 -4.01 1.51 16.69
C ALA A 386 -3.32 2.56 17.58
N GLU A 387 -4.09 3.48 18.16
CA GLU A 387 -3.63 4.45 19.16
C GLU A 387 -3.10 3.70 20.41
N GLY A 388 -3.81 2.68 20.86
CA GLY A 388 -3.43 1.83 21.98
C GLY A 388 -2.11 1.09 21.77
N ARG A 389 -1.80 0.68 20.54
CA ARG A 389 -0.50 0.06 20.21
C ARG A 389 0.65 1.05 20.39
N LEU A 390 0.46 2.32 19.99
CA LEU A 390 1.43 3.37 20.28
C LEU A 390 1.52 3.63 21.79
N LEU A 391 0.40 3.73 22.48
CA LEU A 391 0.39 3.93 23.94
C LEU A 391 1.06 2.78 24.68
N ALA A 392 0.95 1.54 24.22
CA ALA A 392 1.66 0.40 24.82
C ALA A 392 3.19 0.60 24.80
N HIS A 393 3.75 1.14 23.72
CA HIS A 393 5.16 1.50 23.67
C HIS A 393 5.47 2.67 24.61
N LEU A 394 4.65 3.72 24.60
CA LEU A 394 4.86 4.92 25.44
C LEU A 394 4.80 4.60 26.94
N LEU A 395 3.94 3.67 27.34
CA LEU A 395 3.76 3.25 28.74
C LEU A 395 4.75 2.16 29.17
N HIS A 396 5.57 1.64 28.25
CA HIS A 396 6.56 0.63 28.57
C HIS A 396 7.67 1.24 29.46
N PRO A 397 7.94 0.66 30.65
CA PRO A 397 8.88 1.24 31.62
C PRO A 397 10.36 1.03 31.26
N GLY A 398 10.66 0.17 30.27
CA GLY A 398 12.02 -0.12 29.81
C GLY A 398 12.82 1.13 29.43
N LYS A 399 14.11 1.11 29.76
CA LYS A 399 15.06 2.23 29.58
C LYS A 399 14.50 3.57 30.09
N ASP A 400 13.91 3.55 31.28
CA ASP A 400 13.36 4.75 31.93
C ASP A 400 12.28 5.43 31.07
N TYR A 401 11.30 4.64 30.59
CA TYR A 401 10.23 5.11 29.69
C TYR A 401 10.77 5.81 28.44
N ALA A 402 11.74 5.18 27.76
CA ALA A 402 12.45 5.74 26.62
C ALA A 402 11.50 6.31 25.54
N TYR A 403 10.47 5.55 25.16
CA TYR A 403 9.51 5.96 24.14
C TYR A 403 8.70 7.21 24.52
N LEU A 404 8.27 7.34 25.78
CA LEU A 404 7.58 8.55 26.24
C LEU A 404 8.50 9.76 26.28
N ARG A 405 9.77 9.58 26.67
CA ARG A 405 10.78 10.65 26.64
C ARG A 405 11.06 11.10 25.20
N LEU A 406 11.18 10.16 24.27
CA LEU A 406 11.35 10.43 22.84
C LEU A 406 10.17 11.21 22.25
N LEU A 407 8.93 10.78 22.50
CA LEU A 407 7.73 11.47 22.01
C LEU A 407 7.69 12.92 22.50
N ARG A 408 7.99 13.16 23.78
CA ARG A 408 8.03 14.50 24.34
C ARG A 408 9.18 15.34 23.78
N GLY A 409 10.35 14.74 23.57
CA GLY A 409 11.48 15.37 22.88
C GLY A 409 11.13 15.78 21.46
N LEU A 410 10.46 14.91 20.69
CA LEU A 410 9.94 15.21 19.35
C LEU A 410 8.96 16.39 19.39
N SER A 411 8.01 16.37 20.33
CA SER A 411 7.04 17.46 20.49
C SER A 411 7.71 18.81 20.77
N ALA A 412 8.78 18.83 21.58
CA ALA A 412 9.57 20.04 21.86
C ALA A 412 10.43 20.47 20.66
N ARG A 413 10.99 19.50 19.92
CA ARG A 413 11.75 19.73 18.69
C ARG A 413 10.91 20.36 17.59
N LEU A 414 9.66 19.92 17.43
CA LEU A 414 8.67 20.50 16.52
C LEU A 414 8.26 21.91 16.92
N LYS A 415 8.31 22.24 18.22
CA LYS A 415 8.06 23.59 18.74
C LYS A 415 9.29 24.52 18.60
N GLY A 416 10.49 23.96 18.41
CA GLY A 416 11.76 24.71 18.37
C GLY A 416 12.45 24.89 19.72
N GLU A 417 12.01 24.17 20.77
CA GLU A 417 12.49 24.34 22.16
C GLU A 417 13.23 23.09 22.69
N PHE A 418 13.86 22.30 21.81
CA PHE A 418 14.45 21.03 22.21
C PHE A 418 15.78 21.21 22.97
N GLN A 419 15.79 20.80 24.23
CA GLN A 419 16.98 20.71 25.08
C GLN A 419 17.14 19.26 25.58
N PRO A 420 18.18 18.52 25.16
CA PRO A 420 18.32 17.09 25.48
C PRO A 420 18.30 16.78 26.98
N GLN A 421 18.92 17.65 27.80
CA GLN A 421 19.02 17.45 29.25
C GLN A 421 17.64 17.43 29.94
N ALA A 422 16.64 18.12 29.38
CA ALA A 422 15.29 18.15 29.92
C ALA A 422 14.52 16.82 29.75
N PHE A 423 15.00 15.92 28.87
CA PHE A 423 14.38 14.64 28.53
C PHE A 423 15.26 13.43 28.90
N GLY A 424 16.21 13.62 29.82
CA GLY A 424 17.05 12.56 30.35
C GLY A 424 16.32 11.57 31.29
N PRO A 425 17.01 10.54 31.80
CA PRO A 425 16.44 9.50 32.66
C PRO A 425 15.79 10.02 33.94
N ALA A 426 16.27 11.14 34.50
CA ALA A 426 15.69 11.73 35.72
C ALA A 426 14.20 12.09 35.58
N LEU A 427 13.72 12.32 34.35
CA LEU A 427 12.31 12.60 34.07
C LEU A 427 11.41 11.37 34.34
N ALA A 428 11.97 10.16 34.24
CA ALA A 428 11.24 8.91 34.42
C ALA A 428 10.77 8.67 35.85
N GLU A 429 11.46 9.24 36.84
CA GLU A 429 11.03 9.19 38.25
C GLU A 429 9.64 9.78 38.45
N LYS A 430 9.28 10.80 37.66
CA LYS A 430 7.93 11.40 37.70
C LYS A 430 6.88 10.44 37.12
N TYR A 431 7.24 9.65 36.11
CA TYR A 431 6.35 8.68 35.48
C TYR A 431 6.10 7.47 36.38
N ARG A 432 7.14 6.97 37.07
CA ARG A 432 7.03 5.86 38.02
C ARG A 432 6.06 6.13 39.17
N LYS A 433 6.02 7.38 39.64
CA LYS A 433 5.17 7.80 40.77
C LYS A 433 3.73 8.09 40.37
N ALA A 434 3.43 8.20 39.08
CA ALA A 434 2.09 8.50 38.60
C ALA A 434 1.20 7.24 38.62
N PRO A 435 -0.07 7.34 39.05
CA PRO A 435 -1.04 6.26 38.86
C PRO A 435 -1.15 5.86 37.38
N GLU A 436 -1.35 4.57 37.08
CA GLU A 436 -1.35 4.06 35.70
C GLU A 436 -2.37 4.77 34.80
N GLU A 437 -3.57 5.05 35.32
CA GLU A 437 -4.60 5.79 34.57
C GLU A 437 -4.14 7.21 34.23
N ALA A 438 -3.54 7.92 35.19
CA ALA A 438 -3.02 9.27 34.98
C ALA A 438 -1.85 9.30 33.99
N LEU A 439 -0.98 8.28 34.04
CA LEU A 439 0.13 8.14 33.11
C LEU A 439 -0.36 7.86 31.68
N GLN A 440 -1.38 7.02 31.52
CA GLN A 440 -2.01 6.76 30.22
C GLN A 440 -2.64 8.03 29.65
N ASP A 441 -3.45 8.76 30.44
CA ASP A 441 -4.07 10.01 30.01
C ASP A 441 -3.02 11.06 29.63
N PHE A 442 -1.89 11.11 30.36
CA PHE A 442 -0.76 11.98 30.05
C PHE A 442 -0.07 11.60 28.72
N ALA A 443 0.23 10.31 28.52
CA ALA A 443 0.84 9.82 27.29
C ALA A 443 -0.06 10.05 26.07
N ARG A 444 -1.37 9.82 26.21
CA ARG A 444 -2.37 10.03 25.16
C ARG A 444 -2.47 11.49 24.73
N LYS A 445 -2.54 12.42 25.70
CA LYS A 445 -2.50 13.87 25.41
C LYS A 445 -1.18 14.29 24.75
N GLY A 446 -0.07 13.71 25.18
CA GLY A 446 1.25 13.95 24.56
C GLY A 446 1.31 13.49 23.11
N LEU A 447 0.70 12.34 22.79
CA LEU A 447 0.59 11.81 21.44
C LEU A 447 -0.23 12.73 20.54
N ASP A 448 -1.46 13.07 20.93
CA ASP A 448 -2.35 13.98 20.18
C ASP A 448 -1.67 15.33 19.87
N LEU A 449 -1.05 15.95 20.87
CA LEU A 449 -0.32 17.21 20.70
C LEU A 449 0.82 17.09 19.70
N THR A 450 1.56 15.98 19.75
CA THR A 450 2.71 15.76 18.87
C THR A 450 2.26 15.52 17.43
N LEU A 451 1.20 14.74 17.23
CA LEU A 451 0.61 14.50 15.91
C LEU A 451 0.09 15.81 15.28
N LYS A 452 -0.58 16.66 16.05
CA LYS A 452 -1.05 17.98 15.59
C LYS A 452 0.10 18.88 15.11
N ARG A 453 1.24 18.84 15.80
CA ARG A 453 2.44 19.62 15.42
C ARG A 453 3.17 19.03 14.22
N LEU A 454 3.18 17.71 14.11
CA LEU A 454 3.85 16.99 13.04
C LEU A 454 3.13 17.18 11.70
N GLY A 455 1.80 17.22 11.71
CA GLY A 455 1.00 17.36 10.49
C GLY A 455 1.24 16.20 9.53
N GLN A 456 1.67 16.52 8.30
CA GLN A 456 2.00 15.53 7.25
C GLN A 456 3.50 15.20 7.17
N ALA A 457 4.33 15.77 8.06
CA ALA A 457 5.76 15.49 8.04
C ALA A 457 6.06 14.05 8.45
N ASP A 458 7.05 13.44 7.80
CA ASP A 458 7.54 12.11 8.18
C ASP A 458 8.19 12.18 9.58
N PRO A 459 7.71 11.41 10.58
CA PRO A 459 8.24 11.46 11.94
C PRO A 459 9.66 10.90 12.06
N LEU A 460 10.09 10.00 11.16
CA LEU A 460 11.30 9.21 11.36
C LEU A 460 12.59 10.05 11.39
N PRO A 461 12.86 10.97 10.44
CA PRO A 461 14.09 11.77 10.47
C PRO A 461 14.18 12.64 11.73
N LEU A 462 13.06 13.25 12.12
CA LEU A 462 12.98 14.10 13.32
C LEU A 462 13.17 13.30 14.61
N LEU A 463 12.63 12.07 14.67
CA LEU A 463 12.86 11.19 15.80
C LEU A 463 14.28 10.69 15.88
N GLN A 464 14.93 10.40 14.75
CA GLN A 464 16.34 9.99 14.74
C GLN A 464 17.25 11.10 15.29
N GLU A 465 17.00 12.37 14.95
CA GLU A 465 17.71 13.51 15.54
C GLU A 465 17.56 13.55 17.07
N VAL A 466 16.32 13.42 17.56
CA VAL A 466 16.03 13.42 19.01
C VAL A 466 16.62 12.20 19.69
N GLY A 467 16.52 11.02 19.08
CA GLY A 467 17.06 9.76 19.58
C GLY A 467 18.57 9.82 19.75
N LYS A 468 19.28 10.36 18.76
CA LYS A 468 20.74 10.56 18.82
C LYS A 468 21.14 11.50 19.96
N ALA A 469 20.36 12.55 20.19
CA ALA A 469 20.62 13.48 21.29
C ALA A 469 20.35 12.88 22.68
N LEU A 470 19.53 11.84 22.79
CA LEU A 470 19.18 11.16 24.03
C LEU A 470 19.88 9.80 24.23
N GLY A 471 20.65 9.32 23.25
CA GLY A 471 21.25 7.98 23.25
C GLY A 471 20.22 6.85 23.16
N LEU A 472 19.14 7.07 22.39
CA LEU A 472 17.99 6.18 22.24
C LEU A 472 17.67 5.94 20.75
N GLU A 473 18.68 5.72 19.92
CA GLU A 473 18.54 5.61 18.46
C GLU A 473 17.67 4.43 18.03
N ALA A 474 17.82 3.27 18.68
CA ALA A 474 17.01 2.08 18.38
C ALA A 474 15.54 2.31 18.71
N GLU A 475 15.24 2.87 19.89
CA GLU A 475 13.88 3.19 20.31
C GLU A 475 13.26 4.29 19.44
N ALA A 476 14.07 5.27 19.00
CA ALA A 476 13.62 6.32 18.08
C ALA A 476 13.25 5.74 16.72
N GLN A 477 13.99 4.74 16.22
CA GLN A 477 13.65 4.04 14.99
C GLN A 477 12.33 3.28 15.14
N THR A 478 12.15 2.50 16.22
CA THR A 478 10.92 1.75 16.49
C THR A 478 9.70 2.68 16.63
N LEU A 479 9.82 3.74 17.42
CA LEU A 479 8.74 4.72 17.59
C LEU A 479 8.43 5.47 16.30
N GLY A 480 9.47 5.82 15.52
CA GLY A 480 9.31 6.52 14.25
C GLY A 480 8.60 5.67 13.21
N GLN A 481 8.93 4.38 13.14
CA GLN A 481 8.20 3.40 12.32
C GLN A 481 6.75 3.27 12.79
N GLY A 482 6.51 3.09 14.09
CA GLY A 482 5.15 2.98 14.64
C GLY A 482 4.28 4.22 14.37
N LEU A 483 4.83 5.43 14.52
CA LEU A 483 4.12 6.67 14.21
C LEU A 483 3.87 6.83 12.71
N ARG A 484 4.83 6.46 11.86
CA ARG A 484 4.66 6.48 10.41
C ARG A 484 3.55 5.53 9.98
N GLU A 485 3.54 4.31 10.51
CA GLU A 485 2.48 3.32 10.26
C GLU A 485 1.12 3.85 10.71
N TYR A 486 1.03 4.41 11.92
CA TYR A 486 -0.20 4.98 12.47
C TYR A 486 -0.75 6.15 11.64
N LEU A 487 0.13 6.98 11.06
CA LEU A 487 -0.25 8.09 10.18
C LEU A 487 -0.62 7.62 8.77
N GLY A 488 0.07 6.61 8.24
CA GLY A 488 -0.13 6.10 6.88
C GLY A 488 -1.35 5.17 6.75
N ARG A 489 -1.74 4.49 7.83
CA ARG A 489 -2.78 3.44 7.82
C ARG A 489 -4.09 3.94 8.45
N ARG A 490 -4.68 4.97 7.84
CA ARG A 490 -6.01 5.49 8.21
C ARG A 490 -7.02 5.26 7.08
N PRO A 491 -8.07 4.45 7.28
CA PRO A 491 -8.37 3.70 8.49
C PRO A 491 -7.44 2.49 8.74
N PRO A 492 -7.19 2.09 10.00
CA PRO A 492 -6.50 0.85 10.31
C PRO A 492 -7.41 -0.35 10.05
N THR A 493 -6.82 -1.46 9.61
CA THR A 493 -7.45 -2.77 9.40
C THR A 493 -6.93 -3.81 10.39
N ARG A 494 -7.64 -4.94 10.51
CA ARG A 494 -7.20 -6.12 11.28
C ARG A 494 -5.75 -6.53 10.96
N GLU A 495 -5.41 -6.58 9.67
CA GLU A 495 -4.07 -6.92 9.17
C GLU A 495 -3.04 -5.92 9.66
N THR A 496 -3.34 -4.62 9.55
CA THR A 496 -2.43 -3.57 10.01
C THR A 496 -2.26 -3.54 11.54
N LEU A 497 -3.25 -4.05 12.28
CA LEU A 497 -3.22 -4.16 13.74
C LEU A 497 -2.39 -5.35 14.26
N GLY A 498 -1.93 -6.24 13.38
CA GLY A 498 -1.11 -7.39 13.74
C GLY A 498 -1.82 -8.74 13.66
N GLY A 499 -3.01 -8.80 13.04
CA GLY A 499 -3.78 -10.02 12.89
C GLY A 499 -4.99 -9.99 13.81
N GLU A 500 -5.05 -10.84 14.82
CA GLU A 500 -6.30 -11.06 15.56
C GLU A 500 -6.77 -9.81 16.34
N VAL A 501 -8.02 -9.43 16.04
CA VAL A 501 -8.81 -8.48 16.82
C VAL A 501 -10.05 -9.22 17.26
N HIS A 502 -10.20 -9.33 18.57
CA HIS A 502 -11.28 -10.03 19.22
C HIS A 502 -12.36 -9.04 19.64
N PHE A 503 -13.61 -9.52 19.70
CA PHE A 503 -14.76 -8.72 20.06
C PHE A 503 -15.54 -9.38 21.18
N LEU A 504 -16.00 -8.57 22.13
CA LEU A 504 -16.85 -8.98 23.23
C LEU A 504 -18.02 -7.99 23.36
N ALA A 505 -19.24 -8.52 23.37
CA ALA A 505 -20.44 -7.75 23.69
C ALA A 505 -20.55 -7.58 25.21
N LEU A 506 -20.58 -6.34 25.69
CA LEU A 506 -20.68 -6.03 27.11
C LEU A 506 -22.12 -6.21 27.59
N THR A 507 -22.29 -7.11 28.56
CA THR A 507 -23.57 -7.36 29.24
C THR A 507 -23.53 -6.82 30.67
N PRO A 508 -24.70 -6.63 31.32
CA PRO A 508 -24.75 -6.25 32.74
C PRO A 508 -24.13 -7.29 33.68
N GLU A 509 -24.09 -8.56 33.25
CA GLU A 509 -23.48 -9.64 34.02
C GLU A 509 -21.95 -9.60 33.91
N PRO A 510 -21.21 -9.91 35.00
CA PRO A 510 -19.75 -10.03 34.93
C PRO A 510 -19.31 -11.11 33.94
N GLN A 511 -18.43 -10.74 33.01
CA GLN A 511 -17.87 -11.65 32.02
C GLN A 511 -16.40 -11.94 32.30
N ALA A 512 -15.95 -13.15 31.99
CA ALA A 512 -14.55 -13.53 32.08
C ALA A 512 -13.89 -13.40 30.70
N LEU A 513 -12.92 -12.50 30.61
CA LEU A 513 -12.08 -12.32 29.43
C LEU A 513 -10.81 -13.17 29.59
N LYS A 514 -10.73 -14.28 28.86
CA LYS A 514 -9.57 -15.17 28.85
C LYS A 514 -8.59 -14.69 27.78
N VAL A 515 -7.41 -14.28 28.19
CA VAL A 515 -6.34 -13.81 27.29
C VAL A 515 -5.06 -14.54 27.65
N ASP A 516 -4.60 -15.41 26.75
CA ASP A 516 -3.45 -16.28 26.99
C ASP A 516 -3.64 -17.11 28.27
N GLN A 517 -2.73 -17.01 29.24
CA GLN A 517 -2.84 -17.67 30.55
C GLN A 517 -3.59 -16.82 31.60
N HIS A 518 -4.07 -15.63 31.24
CA HIS A 518 -4.71 -14.70 32.16
C HIS A 518 -6.24 -14.71 32.01
N ALA A 519 -6.94 -14.58 33.14
CA ALA A 519 -8.38 -14.37 33.17
C ALA A 519 -8.69 -13.02 33.83
N LEU A 520 -9.29 -12.11 33.08
CA LEU A 520 -9.71 -10.79 33.55
C LEU A 520 -11.22 -10.78 33.78
N SER A 521 -11.67 -10.21 34.90
CA SER A 521 -13.09 -9.92 35.10
C SER A 521 -13.43 -8.62 34.38
N VAL A 522 -14.39 -8.67 33.45
CA VAL A 522 -15.00 -7.50 32.81
C VAL A 522 -16.35 -7.25 33.46
N ARG A 523 -16.55 -6.05 34.00
CA ARG A 523 -17.80 -5.67 34.65
C ARG A 523 -18.30 -4.34 34.09
N LEU A 524 -19.50 -4.35 33.53
CA LEU A 524 -20.24 -3.14 33.20
C LEU A 524 -21.02 -2.70 34.43
N LYS A 525 -20.70 -1.51 34.97
CA LYS A 525 -21.43 -0.90 36.07
C LYS A 525 -21.91 0.47 35.65
N GLU A 526 -23.23 0.65 35.61
CA GLU A 526 -23.89 1.86 35.07
C GLU A 526 -23.48 2.06 33.60
N ASP A 527 -22.49 2.93 33.35
CA ASP A 527 -21.89 3.18 32.03
C ASP A 527 -20.34 3.16 32.07
N ALA A 528 -19.76 2.56 33.10
CA ALA A 528 -18.32 2.38 33.23
C ALA A 528 -17.96 0.89 33.17
N VAL A 529 -16.97 0.56 32.34
CA VAL A 529 -16.42 -0.79 32.28
C VAL A 529 -15.20 -0.85 33.17
N TYR A 530 -15.13 -1.86 34.02
CA TYR A 530 -14.00 -2.13 34.89
C TYR A 530 -13.39 -3.47 34.53
N LEU A 531 -12.06 -3.50 34.45
CA LEU A 531 -11.26 -4.70 34.21
C LEU A 531 -10.27 -4.92 35.34
N GLY A 532 -10.13 -6.15 35.81
CA GLY A 532 -9.10 -6.49 36.79
C GLY A 532 -8.87 -7.99 36.91
N GLN A 533 -7.68 -8.36 37.35
CA GLN A 533 -7.39 -9.71 37.82
C GLN A 533 -7.80 -9.88 39.29
N ALA A 534 -7.92 -11.13 39.74
CA ALA A 534 -8.15 -11.42 41.14
C ALA A 534 -7.02 -10.84 42.00
N GLY A 535 -7.38 -10.04 43.01
CA GLY A 535 -6.42 -9.40 43.92
C GLY A 535 -5.89 -8.04 43.46
N GLU A 536 -6.25 -7.58 42.25
CA GLU A 536 -5.87 -6.25 41.75
C GLU A 536 -7.00 -5.23 41.91
N VAL A 537 -6.65 -3.95 42.00
CA VAL A 537 -7.62 -2.86 41.94
C VAL A 537 -8.16 -2.76 40.51
N PRO A 538 -9.47 -2.90 40.27
CA PRO A 538 -10.02 -2.84 38.93
C PRO A 538 -9.73 -1.50 38.27
N ARG A 539 -9.23 -1.54 37.03
CA ARG A 539 -8.95 -0.38 36.20
C ARG A 539 -10.19 -0.02 35.38
N ARG A 540 -10.47 1.28 35.29
CA ARG A 540 -11.58 1.81 34.50
C ARG A 540 -11.20 1.87 33.01
N LEU A 541 -12.03 1.27 32.16
CA LEU A 541 -12.00 1.42 30.72
C LEU A 541 -13.02 2.50 30.31
N LYS A 542 -12.50 3.64 29.82
CA LYS A 542 -13.30 4.73 29.24
C LYS A 542 -13.66 4.37 27.79
N ASP A 543 -12.76 4.68 26.86
CA ASP A 543 -12.80 4.31 25.45
C ASP A 543 -11.56 3.49 25.04
N LEU A 544 -10.42 3.68 25.72
CA LEU A 544 -9.18 2.94 25.47
C LEU A 544 -8.47 2.61 26.78
N LEU A 545 -8.02 1.37 26.94
CA LEU A 545 -7.22 0.92 28.07
C LEU A 545 -6.04 0.09 27.58
N VAL A 546 -4.84 0.43 28.05
CA VAL A 546 -3.66 -0.42 27.92
C VAL A 546 -3.41 -1.11 29.26
N TYR A 547 -3.62 -2.42 29.28
CA TYR A 547 -3.45 -3.29 30.44
C TYR A 547 -2.18 -4.12 30.28
N ARG A 548 -1.27 -4.05 31.24
CA ARG A 548 0.00 -4.80 31.18
C ARG A 548 -0.22 -6.22 31.73
N LEU A 549 0.17 -7.22 30.96
CA LEU A 549 0.09 -8.64 31.30
C LEU A 549 1.50 -9.23 31.16
N GLY A 550 2.33 -9.04 32.19
CA GLY A 550 3.74 -9.46 32.16
C GLY A 550 4.52 -8.84 31.00
N GLY A 551 5.06 -9.68 30.10
CA GLY A 551 5.79 -9.26 28.89
C GLY A 551 4.89 -8.85 27.71
N LYS A 552 3.58 -8.76 27.90
CA LYS A 552 2.60 -8.37 26.86
C LYS A 552 1.74 -7.22 27.35
N ALA A 553 1.11 -6.52 26.41
CA ALA A 553 0.10 -5.51 26.68
C ALA A 553 -1.20 -5.89 25.99
N LEU A 554 -2.26 -6.01 26.79
CA LEU A 554 -3.62 -6.12 26.31
C LEU A 554 -4.17 -4.71 26.05
N ILE A 555 -4.54 -4.45 24.81
CA ILE A 555 -5.12 -3.18 24.37
C ILE A 555 -6.61 -3.41 24.21
N LEU A 556 -7.42 -2.62 24.90
CA LEU A 556 -8.87 -2.70 24.91
C LEU A 556 -9.48 -1.40 24.43
N ALA A 557 -10.30 -1.44 23.39
CA ALA A 557 -11.07 -0.31 22.89
C ALA A 557 -12.56 -0.54 23.18
N ARG A 558 -13.25 0.49 23.67
CA ARG A 558 -14.68 0.47 23.98
C ARG A 558 -15.43 1.51 23.16
N GLU A 559 -16.58 1.11 22.65
CA GLU A 559 -17.53 2.03 22.03
C GLU A 559 -18.96 1.59 22.39
N GLY A 560 -19.61 2.30 23.33
CA GLY A 560 -20.91 1.90 23.86
C GLY A 560 -20.83 0.58 24.65
N HIS A 561 -21.61 -0.42 24.22
CA HIS A 561 -21.59 -1.78 24.78
C HIS A 561 -20.62 -2.72 24.05
N ARG A 562 -19.72 -2.19 23.23
CA ARG A 562 -18.74 -2.98 22.48
C ARG A 562 -17.37 -2.91 23.11
N LEU A 563 -16.69 -4.05 23.15
CA LEU A 563 -15.30 -4.15 23.53
C LEU A 563 -14.53 -4.85 22.40
N ALA A 564 -13.54 -4.19 21.83
CA ALA A 564 -12.56 -4.80 20.94
C ALA A 564 -11.22 -4.91 21.68
N TYR A 565 -10.47 -5.98 21.45
CA TYR A 565 -9.17 -6.13 22.08
C TYR A 565 -8.15 -6.88 21.22
N THR A 566 -6.88 -6.58 21.48
CA THR A 566 -5.74 -7.27 20.88
C THR A 566 -4.60 -7.38 21.88
N LEU A 567 -3.78 -8.41 21.74
CA LEU A 567 -2.64 -8.68 22.60
C LEU A 567 -1.34 -8.36 21.86
N LEU A 568 -0.60 -7.38 22.34
CA LEU A 568 0.67 -6.94 21.77
C LEU A 568 1.85 -7.49 22.59
N PRO A 569 2.89 -8.08 21.98
CA PRO A 569 4.16 -8.27 22.67
C PRO A 569 4.76 -6.90 23.02
N LEU A 570 5.24 -6.74 24.25
CA LEU A 570 6.02 -5.55 24.61
C LEU A 570 7.48 -5.74 24.19
N PRO A 571 8.16 -4.66 23.74
CA PRO A 571 9.57 -4.71 23.36
C PRO A 571 10.51 -5.00 24.53
#